data_AF-A0A514XLA3-F1
#
_entry.id   AF-A0A514XLA3-F1
#
_cell.length_a   1.000
_cell.length_b   1.000
_cell.length_c   1.000
_cell.angle_alpha   90.00
_cell.angle_beta   90.00
_cell.angle_gamma   90.00
#
_symmetry.space_group_name_H-M   'P 1'
#
loop_
_entity.id
_entity.type
_entity.pdbx_description
1 polymer ?
#
loop_
_entity_poly.entity_id
_entity_poly.type
_entity_poly.pdbx_seq_one_letter_code
_entity_poly.pdbx_strand_id
1 'polypeptide(L)'
;MLSKFKVVVMVVLTLFMGLSAAQAANKKALIRMRQPQKVSPVSKSWQREVVSDLFAATASAENLDSQLEPLMNAAGFSYIQKWKRGIDESSLQKTFSKDLKSHLQVMAMLFDKHTQYKKFDRVSEFEFQNLVRRSDYILSLPVSKNAIQETMGGAKFASEFKTVLAEYNKVRQRFDSKSIQLALK
;
A
#
# COMPACT_ATOMS: atom_id res chain seq x y z
N MET A 1 -56.52 -62.13 -10.36
CA MET A 1 -55.30 -61.31 -10.55
C MET A 1 -55.43 -59.84 -10.12
N LEU A 2 -56.61 -59.30 -9.81
CA LEU A 2 -56.82 -57.88 -9.46
C LEU A 2 -56.46 -57.47 -8.02
N SER A 3 -56.38 -58.39 -7.04
CA SER A 3 -56.08 -58.03 -5.64
C SER A 3 -54.59 -57.76 -5.38
N LYS A 4 -53.69 -58.53 -6.03
CA LYS A 4 -52.24 -58.37 -5.85
C LYS A 4 -51.71 -57.05 -6.43
N PHE A 5 -52.33 -56.54 -7.50
CA PHE A 5 -51.96 -55.27 -8.12
C PHE A 5 -52.34 -54.06 -7.24
N LYS A 6 -53.48 -54.13 -6.54
CA LYS A 6 -53.92 -53.07 -5.61
C LYS A 6 -53.00 -52.95 -4.39
N VAL A 7 -52.51 -54.07 -3.86
CA VAL A 7 -51.59 -54.07 -2.71
C VAL A 7 -50.23 -53.46 -3.08
N VAL A 8 -49.69 -53.77 -4.27
CA VAL A 8 -48.43 -53.20 -4.74
C VAL A 8 -48.54 -51.69 -4.96
N VAL A 9 -49.62 -51.22 -5.59
CA VAL A 9 -49.85 -49.78 -5.80
C VAL A 9 -50.02 -49.04 -4.47
N MET A 10 -50.71 -49.64 -3.49
CA MET A 10 -50.93 -49.03 -2.18
C MET A 10 -49.63 -48.93 -1.36
N VAL A 11 -48.77 -49.95 -1.42
CA VAL A 11 -47.44 -49.94 -0.77
C VAL A 11 -46.52 -48.89 -1.38
N VAL A 12 -46.51 -48.78 -2.72
CA VAL A 12 -45.72 -47.75 -3.43
C VAL A 12 -46.21 -46.33 -3.08
N LEU A 13 -47.53 -46.11 -3.03
CA LEU A 13 -48.09 -44.81 -2.63
C LEU A 13 -47.76 -44.44 -1.17
N THR A 14 -47.80 -45.39 -0.23
CA THR A 14 -47.38 -45.12 1.16
C THR A 14 -45.88 -44.86 1.30
N LEU A 15 -45.04 -45.49 0.47
CA LEU A 15 -43.60 -45.20 0.42
C LEU A 15 -43.33 -43.79 -0.12
N PHE A 16 -44.01 -43.36 -1.19
CA PHE A 16 -43.86 -42.01 -1.73
C PHE A 16 -44.40 -40.91 -0.80
N MET A 17 -45.48 -41.18 -0.04
CA MET A 17 -45.98 -40.24 0.97
C MET A 17 -45.09 -40.17 2.22
N GLY A 18 -44.47 -41.29 2.63
CA GLY A 18 -43.50 -41.31 3.73
C GLY A 18 -42.19 -40.56 3.40
N LEU A 19 -41.69 -40.69 2.17
CA LEU A 19 -40.50 -39.97 1.70
C LEU A 19 -40.73 -38.45 1.60
N SER A 20 -41.92 -38.01 1.15
CA SER A 20 -42.23 -36.57 1.04
C SER A 20 -42.45 -35.89 2.39
N ALA A 21 -42.98 -36.60 3.40
CA ALA A 21 -43.11 -36.10 4.77
C ALA A 21 -41.74 -35.98 5.49
N ALA A 22 -40.84 -36.93 5.28
CA ALA A 22 -39.47 -36.87 5.83
C ALA A 22 -38.64 -35.73 5.21
N GLN A 23 -38.85 -35.43 3.92
CA GLN A 23 -38.17 -34.35 3.22
C GLN A 23 -38.75 -32.96 3.57
N ALA A 24 -40.03 -32.88 3.95
CA ALA A 24 -40.67 -31.66 4.45
C ALA A 24 -40.34 -31.35 5.93
N ALA A 25 -40.16 -32.37 6.76
CA ALA A 25 -39.72 -32.20 8.16
C ALA A 25 -38.26 -31.73 8.25
N ASN A 26 -37.38 -32.21 7.37
CA ASN A 26 -35.98 -31.76 7.30
C ASN A 26 -35.81 -30.33 6.74
N LYS A 27 -36.79 -29.77 6.01
CA LYS A 27 -36.75 -28.36 5.57
C LYS A 27 -37.19 -27.37 6.66
N LYS A 28 -37.94 -27.80 7.67
CA LYS A 28 -38.32 -26.97 8.83
C LYS A 28 -37.26 -26.98 9.94
N ALA A 29 -36.39 -27.98 9.98
CA ALA A 29 -35.19 -27.95 10.79
C ALA A 29 -34.13 -27.08 10.09
N LEU A 30 -33.85 -25.92 10.69
CA LEU A 30 -32.68 -25.09 10.41
C LEU A 30 -32.73 -24.12 9.22
N ILE A 31 -33.83 -23.37 9.04
CA ILE A 31 -33.65 -21.96 8.69
C ILE A 31 -33.25 -21.23 9.98
N ARG A 32 -32.06 -21.54 10.49
CA ARG A 32 -31.36 -20.59 11.34
C ARG A 32 -31.01 -19.46 10.39
N MET A 33 -31.77 -18.36 10.45
CA MET A 33 -31.27 -17.10 9.90
C MET A 33 -29.87 -16.94 10.47
N ARG A 34 -28.85 -17.06 9.61
CA ARG A 34 -27.52 -16.63 9.98
C ARG A 34 -27.68 -15.13 10.18
N GLN A 35 -27.86 -14.69 11.42
CA GLN A 35 -27.54 -13.33 11.77
C GLN A 35 -26.15 -13.07 11.19
N PRO A 36 -25.90 -11.91 10.56
CA PRO A 36 -24.57 -11.54 10.13
C PRO A 36 -23.64 -11.64 11.34
N GLN A 37 -22.91 -12.74 11.44
CA GLN A 37 -21.89 -12.93 12.45
C GLN A 37 -20.69 -12.12 11.99
N LYS A 38 -20.30 -11.16 12.85
CA LYS A 38 -19.29 -10.12 12.65
C LYS A 38 -19.79 -8.97 11.78
N VAL A 39 -20.26 -7.92 12.45
CA VAL A 39 -19.83 -6.57 12.10
C VAL A 39 -18.36 -6.64 11.69
N SER A 40 -18.03 -6.15 10.49
CA SER A 40 -16.64 -5.99 10.05
C SER A 40 -15.84 -5.46 11.23
N PRO A 41 -14.68 -6.05 11.59
CA PRO A 41 -13.88 -5.51 12.66
C PRO A 41 -13.67 -4.03 12.34
N VAL A 42 -14.16 -3.16 13.24
CA VAL A 42 -13.86 -1.73 13.17
C VAL A 42 -12.35 -1.67 13.04
N SER A 43 -11.86 -1.10 11.93
CA SER A 43 -10.43 -1.08 11.64
C SER A 43 -9.70 -0.58 12.87
N LYS A 44 -8.68 -1.35 13.30
CA LYS A 44 -7.90 -0.98 14.49
C LYS A 44 -7.38 0.44 14.25
N SER A 45 -7.33 1.28 15.29
CA SER A 45 -6.93 2.68 15.15
C SER A 45 -5.63 2.85 14.36
N TRP A 46 -4.66 1.96 14.60
CA TRP A 46 -3.38 1.94 13.87
C TRP A 46 -3.52 1.63 12.36
N GLN A 47 -4.52 0.87 11.93
CA GLN A 47 -4.74 0.60 10.50
C GLN A 47 -5.19 1.85 9.78
N ARG A 48 -6.06 2.67 10.42
CA ARG A 48 -6.48 3.96 9.86
C ARG A 48 -5.30 4.93 9.75
N GLU A 49 -4.44 4.93 10.76
CA GLU A 49 -3.22 5.73 10.78
C GLU A 49 -2.27 5.33 9.64
N VAL A 50 -1.97 4.03 9.50
CA VAL A 50 -1.12 3.51 8.41
C VAL A 50 -1.70 3.85 7.03
N VAL A 51 -3.02 3.67 6.83
CA VAL A 51 -3.66 4.03 5.56
C VAL A 51 -3.54 5.52 5.26
N SER A 52 -3.72 6.38 6.27
CA SER A 52 -3.56 7.82 6.12
C SER A 52 -2.13 8.20 5.72
N ASP A 53 -1.12 7.59 6.36
CA ASP A 53 0.28 7.85 6.05
C ASP A 53 0.66 7.34 4.67
N LEU A 54 0.16 6.16 4.27
CA LEU A 54 0.38 5.60 2.94
C LEU A 54 -0.22 6.49 1.85
N PHE A 55 -1.42 7.03 2.09
CA PHE A 55 -2.04 7.98 1.17
C PHE A 55 -1.20 9.26 1.03
N ALA A 56 -0.76 9.83 2.15
CA ALA A 56 0.09 11.02 2.15
C ALA A 56 1.44 10.77 1.46
N ALA A 57 2.07 9.62 1.72
CA ALA A 57 3.34 9.22 1.09
C ALA A 57 3.16 8.98 -0.42
N THR A 58 2.02 8.45 -0.85
CA THR A 58 1.71 8.23 -2.26
C THR A 58 1.55 9.55 -3.00
N ALA A 59 0.75 10.47 -2.46
CA ALA A 59 0.60 11.81 -3.03
C ALA A 59 1.96 12.55 -3.08
N SER A 60 2.78 12.41 -2.03
CA SER A 60 4.12 12.97 -1.99
C SER A 60 5.03 12.37 -3.08
N ALA A 61 5.01 11.06 -3.28
CA ALA A 61 5.81 10.39 -4.30
C ALA A 61 5.37 10.76 -5.72
N GLU A 62 4.07 10.92 -5.97
CA GLU A 62 3.53 11.39 -7.25
C GLU A 62 3.93 12.84 -7.54
N ASN A 63 3.91 13.70 -6.51
CA ASN A 63 4.38 15.08 -6.63
C ASN A 63 5.89 15.16 -6.91
N LEU A 64 6.69 14.25 -6.34
CA LEU A 64 8.11 14.18 -6.67
C LEU A 64 8.34 13.73 -8.10
N ASP A 65 7.58 12.74 -8.57
CA ASP A 65 7.66 12.21 -9.93
C ASP A 65 7.31 13.27 -10.98
N SER A 66 6.27 14.07 -10.73
CA SER A 66 5.89 15.18 -11.62
C SER A 66 6.94 16.30 -11.68
N GLN A 67 7.77 16.45 -10.65
CA GLN A 67 8.87 17.42 -10.63
C GLN A 67 10.13 16.92 -11.37
N LEU A 68 10.25 15.61 -11.63
CA LEU A 68 11.43 15.05 -12.29
C LEU A 68 11.58 15.53 -13.73
N GLU A 69 10.49 15.57 -14.51
CA GLU A 69 10.54 16.02 -15.90
C GLU A 69 11.03 17.47 -16.02
N PRO A 70 10.44 18.46 -15.31
CA PRO A 70 10.96 19.83 -15.29
C PRO A 70 12.43 19.93 -14.89
N LEU A 71 12.87 19.13 -13.90
CA LEU A 71 14.27 19.09 -13.47
C LEU A 71 15.19 18.52 -14.54
N MET A 72 14.80 17.44 -15.20
CA MET A 72 15.56 16.84 -16.29
C MET A 72 15.67 17.79 -17.49
N ASN A 73 14.57 18.44 -17.84
CA ASN A 73 14.55 19.46 -18.90
C ASN A 73 15.44 20.65 -18.54
N ALA A 74 15.36 21.15 -17.31
CA ALA A 74 16.25 22.20 -16.83
C ALA A 74 17.72 21.75 -16.91
N ALA A 75 18.07 20.58 -16.39
CA ALA A 75 19.44 20.07 -16.41
C ALA A 75 20.00 19.93 -17.85
N GLY A 76 19.14 19.63 -18.84
CA GLY A 76 19.52 19.50 -20.25
C GLY A 76 19.72 20.82 -21.00
N PHE A 77 19.27 21.95 -20.47
CA PHE A 77 19.41 23.26 -21.13
C PHE A 77 20.69 24.01 -20.73
N SER A 78 21.30 24.68 -21.70
CA SER A 78 22.34 25.68 -21.44
C SER A 78 21.78 26.91 -20.71
N TYR A 79 22.66 27.70 -20.08
CA TYR A 79 22.26 28.92 -19.36
C TYR A 79 21.42 29.89 -20.21
N ILE A 80 21.82 30.12 -21.48
CA ILE A 80 21.09 31.02 -22.39
C ILE A 80 19.69 30.47 -22.71
N GLN A 81 19.56 29.15 -22.90
CA GLN A 81 18.26 28.52 -23.16
C GLN A 81 17.35 28.59 -21.93
N LYS A 82 17.89 28.38 -20.72
CA LYS A 82 17.15 28.53 -19.45
C LYS A 82 16.63 29.95 -19.30
N TRP A 83 17.48 30.95 -19.52
CA TRP A 83 17.11 32.37 -19.45
C TRP A 83 16.00 32.72 -20.46
N LYS A 84 16.15 32.31 -21.73
CA LYS A 84 15.12 32.56 -22.77
C LYS A 84 13.78 31.90 -22.45
N ARG A 85 13.79 30.77 -21.74
CA ARG A 85 12.59 29.99 -21.38
C ARG A 85 12.06 30.34 -19.99
N GLY A 86 12.69 31.26 -19.26
CA GLY A 86 12.30 31.61 -17.89
C GLY A 86 12.42 30.46 -16.90
N ILE A 87 13.35 29.51 -17.13
CA ILE A 87 13.54 28.34 -16.26
C ILE A 87 14.47 28.70 -15.11
N ASP A 88 13.94 28.73 -13.89
CA ASP A 88 14.72 28.84 -12.66
C ASP A 88 15.03 27.45 -12.09
N GLU A 89 16.17 26.90 -12.54
CA GLU A 89 16.64 25.58 -12.08
C GLU A 89 16.91 25.54 -10.58
N SER A 90 17.42 26.61 -9.99
CA SER A 90 17.73 26.66 -8.55
C SER A 90 16.44 26.56 -7.72
N SER A 91 15.38 27.25 -8.14
CA SER A 91 14.07 27.16 -7.49
C SER A 91 13.44 25.76 -7.62
N LEU A 92 13.54 25.14 -8.80
CA LEU A 92 13.08 23.76 -9.01
C LEU A 92 13.81 22.78 -8.09
N GLN A 93 15.14 22.87 -8.02
CA GLN A 93 15.96 22.01 -7.18
C GLN A 93 15.67 22.20 -5.68
N LYS A 94 15.44 23.45 -5.23
CA LYS A 94 15.04 23.79 -3.86
C LYS A 94 13.69 23.19 -3.48
N THR A 95 12.70 23.33 -4.36
CA THR A 95 11.36 22.80 -4.14
C THR A 95 11.41 21.27 -4.06
N PHE A 96 12.04 20.64 -5.04
CA PHE A 96 12.20 19.19 -5.08
C PHE A 96 12.92 18.65 -3.85
N SER A 97 14.00 19.28 -3.41
CA SER A 97 14.76 18.80 -2.25
C SER A 97 13.98 18.98 -0.94
N LYS A 98 13.18 20.04 -0.81
CA LYS A 98 12.31 20.24 0.34
C LYS A 98 11.22 19.15 0.40
N ASP A 99 10.60 18.86 -0.73
CA ASP A 99 9.57 17.83 -0.83
C ASP A 99 10.16 16.44 -0.61
N LEU A 100 11.35 16.17 -1.17
CA LEU A 100 12.06 14.92 -0.97
C LEU A 100 12.44 14.71 0.50
N LYS A 101 12.88 15.75 1.20
CA LYS A 101 13.13 15.67 2.66
C LYS A 101 11.88 15.21 3.39
N SER A 102 10.75 15.85 3.10
CA SER A 102 9.47 15.56 3.76
C SER A 102 8.99 14.14 3.44
N HIS A 103 9.14 13.71 2.18
CA HIS A 103 8.85 12.35 1.73
C HIS A 103 9.67 11.30 2.49
N LEU A 104 10.98 11.52 2.62
CA LEU A 104 11.87 10.61 3.34
C LEU A 104 11.52 10.49 4.83
N GLN A 105 11.06 11.58 5.46
CA GLN A 105 10.58 11.54 6.85
C GLN A 105 9.35 10.65 6.99
N VAL A 106 8.36 10.81 6.10
CA VAL A 106 7.14 9.98 6.12
C VAL A 106 7.48 8.52 5.83
N MET A 107 8.37 8.26 4.86
CA MET A 107 8.82 6.90 4.57
C MET A 107 9.57 6.28 5.76
N ALA A 108 10.39 7.04 6.47
CA ALA A 108 11.07 6.56 7.67
C ALA A 108 10.08 6.15 8.77
N MET A 109 9.04 6.96 9.00
CA MET A 109 7.94 6.63 9.91
C MET A 109 7.19 5.36 9.47
N LEU A 110 6.91 5.18 8.18
CA LEU A 110 6.25 3.98 7.66
C LEU A 110 7.10 2.73 7.88
N PHE A 111 8.43 2.79 7.72
CA PHE A 111 9.33 1.68 8.07
C PHE A 111 9.28 1.32 9.57
N ASP A 112 9.22 2.31 10.44
CA ASP A 112 9.12 2.08 11.88
C ASP A 112 7.77 1.48 12.27
N LYS A 113 6.66 1.97 11.69
CA LYS A 113 5.32 1.36 11.86
C LYS A 113 5.28 -0.07 11.33
N HIS A 114 5.91 -0.34 10.19
CA HIS A 114 6.04 -1.70 9.65
C HIS A 114 6.77 -2.61 10.63
N THR A 115 7.86 -2.11 11.24
CA THR A 115 8.60 -2.84 12.27
C THR A 115 7.76 -3.08 13.53
N GLN A 116 7.03 -2.07 14.01
CA GLN A 116 6.19 -2.14 15.19
C GLN A 116 5.03 -3.14 15.02
N TYR A 117 4.37 -3.11 13.86
CA TYR A 117 3.22 -3.96 13.56
C TYR A 117 3.60 -5.30 12.91
N LYS A 118 4.90 -5.54 12.67
CA LYS A 118 5.52 -6.69 11.99
C LYS A 118 5.16 -6.85 10.52
N LYS A 119 3.95 -6.48 10.12
CA LYS A 119 3.47 -6.35 8.74
C LYS A 119 2.23 -5.47 8.70
N PHE A 120 1.94 -4.91 7.54
CA PHE A 120 0.63 -4.31 7.28
C PHE A 120 -0.38 -5.36 6.80
N ASP A 121 -1.64 -4.94 6.63
CA ASP A 121 -2.58 -5.78 5.90
C ASP A 121 -2.17 -5.91 4.43
N ARG A 122 -2.78 -6.85 3.70
CA ARG A 122 -2.33 -7.21 2.35
C ARG A 122 -2.31 -6.03 1.37
N VAL A 123 -3.28 -5.11 1.47
CA VAL A 123 -3.38 -3.97 0.55
C VAL A 123 -2.34 -2.93 0.91
N SER A 124 -2.31 -2.53 2.19
CA SER A 124 -1.32 -1.58 2.70
C SER A 124 0.12 -2.06 2.56
N GLU A 125 0.37 -3.36 2.67
CA GLU A 125 1.69 -3.95 2.45
C GLU A 125 2.12 -3.80 0.99
N PHE A 126 1.22 -4.08 0.04
CA PHE A 126 1.50 -3.90 -1.38
C PHE A 126 1.81 -2.43 -1.72
N GLU A 127 1.01 -1.50 -1.22
CA GLU A 127 1.22 -0.05 -1.38
C GLU A 127 2.56 0.38 -0.78
N PHE A 128 2.86 -0.07 0.44
CA PHE A 128 4.13 0.21 1.10
C PHE A 128 5.33 -0.27 0.28
N GLN A 129 5.32 -1.51 -0.21
CA GLN A 129 6.41 -2.03 -1.05
C GLN A 129 6.58 -1.23 -2.36
N ASN A 130 5.48 -0.78 -2.97
CA ASN A 130 5.55 0.06 -4.16
C ASN A 130 6.15 1.44 -3.85
N LEU A 131 5.79 2.03 -2.71
CA LEU A 131 6.38 3.28 -2.25
C LEU A 131 7.87 3.16 -1.98
N VAL A 132 8.32 2.04 -1.40
CA VAL A 132 9.76 1.77 -1.21
C VAL A 132 10.47 1.77 -2.56
N ARG A 133 9.96 1.02 -3.55
CA ARG A 133 10.56 0.99 -4.90
C ARG A 133 10.57 2.36 -5.57
N ARG A 134 9.50 3.14 -5.45
CA ARG A 134 9.42 4.48 -6.05
C ARG A 134 10.39 5.45 -5.39
N SER A 135 10.55 5.36 -4.07
CA SER A 135 11.52 6.17 -3.32
C SER A 135 12.95 5.82 -3.74
N ASP A 136 13.27 4.53 -3.86
CA ASP A 136 14.58 4.06 -4.32
C ASP A 136 14.85 4.50 -5.77
N TYR A 137 13.84 4.47 -6.65
CA TYR A 137 13.93 5.00 -8.01
C TYR A 137 14.25 6.50 -8.01
N ILE A 138 13.47 7.32 -7.30
CA ILE A 138 13.69 8.77 -7.23
C ILE A 138 15.11 9.09 -6.72
N LEU A 139 15.56 8.43 -5.65
CA LEU A 139 16.90 8.62 -5.09
C LEU A 139 18.03 8.17 -6.02
N SER A 140 17.76 7.23 -6.93
CA SER A 140 18.75 6.72 -7.88
C SER A 140 19.07 7.71 -9.00
N LEU A 141 18.15 8.63 -9.31
CA LEU A 141 18.25 9.53 -10.45
C LEU A 141 19.36 10.58 -10.27
N PRO A 142 20.18 10.85 -11.31
CA PRO A 142 21.21 11.88 -11.26
C PRO A 142 20.67 13.28 -10.92
N VAL A 143 19.51 13.64 -11.48
CA VAL A 143 18.88 14.95 -11.23
C VAL A 143 18.50 15.16 -9.78
N SER A 144 18.08 14.10 -9.09
CA SER A 144 17.76 14.16 -7.66
C SER A 144 19.00 14.35 -6.81
N LYS A 145 20.11 13.67 -7.16
CA LYS A 145 21.42 13.86 -6.49
C LYS A 145 21.93 15.29 -6.64
N ASN A 146 21.85 15.83 -7.86
CA ASN A 146 22.27 17.21 -8.14
C ASN A 146 21.40 18.22 -7.38
N ALA A 147 20.07 18.03 -7.36
CA ALA A 147 19.17 18.90 -6.62
C ALA A 147 19.49 18.91 -5.11
N ILE A 148 19.77 17.74 -4.51
CA ILE A 148 20.18 17.65 -3.11
C ILE A 148 21.51 18.39 -2.89
N GLN A 149 22.49 18.23 -3.77
CA GLN A 149 23.80 18.87 -3.64
C GLN A 149 23.72 20.39 -3.71
N GLU A 150 22.96 20.94 -4.66
CA GLU A 150 22.78 22.39 -4.81
C GLU A 150 22.08 23.00 -3.59
N THR A 151 21.07 22.31 -3.08
CA THR A 151 20.27 22.79 -1.94
C THR A 151 20.98 22.66 -0.59
N MET A 152 22.08 21.90 -0.55
CA MET A 152 22.99 21.84 0.59
C MET A 152 23.83 23.13 0.80
N GLY A 153 23.70 24.15 -0.06
CA GLY A 153 24.34 25.45 0.13
C GLY A 153 23.91 26.20 1.41
N GLY A 154 22.75 25.85 1.99
CA GLY A 154 22.29 26.39 3.29
C GLY A 154 22.62 25.47 4.46
N ALA A 155 23.49 25.90 5.39
CA ALA A 155 24.01 25.06 6.48
C ALA A 155 22.92 24.35 7.32
N LYS A 156 21.83 25.04 7.65
CA LYS A 156 20.73 24.47 8.45
C LYS A 156 19.95 23.40 7.68
N PHE A 157 19.48 23.72 6.47
CA PHE A 157 18.72 22.78 5.66
C PHE A 157 19.55 21.54 5.30
N ALA A 158 20.83 21.74 4.97
CA ALA A 158 21.76 20.64 4.70
C ALA A 158 21.90 19.68 5.89
N SER A 159 22.02 20.21 7.11
CA SER A 159 22.10 19.41 8.33
C SER A 159 20.82 18.61 8.58
N GLU A 160 19.67 19.26 8.46
CA GLU A 160 18.36 18.60 8.62
C GLU A 160 18.16 17.50 7.57
N PHE A 161 18.44 17.79 6.29
CA PHE A 161 18.29 16.82 5.22
C PHE A 161 19.21 15.61 5.43
N LYS A 162 20.48 15.83 5.80
CA LYS A 162 21.41 14.74 6.12
C LYS A 162 20.92 13.87 7.25
N THR A 163 20.33 14.47 8.29
CA THR A 163 19.76 13.74 9.43
C THR A 163 18.62 12.84 8.98
N VAL A 164 17.66 13.40 8.22
CA VAL A 164 16.52 12.65 7.67
C VAL A 164 16.98 11.54 6.73
N LEU A 165 17.91 11.82 5.82
CA LEU A 165 18.43 10.83 4.89
C LEU A 165 19.15 9.68 5.62
N ALA A 166 19.92 10.01 6.66
CA ALA A 166 20.59 9.02 7.50
C ALA A 166 19.59 8.14 8.26
N GLU A 167 18.53 8.75 8.80
CA GLU A 167 17.43 8.04 9.46
C GLU A 167 16.71 7.08 8.49
N TYR A 168 16.31 7.58 7.32
CA TYR A 168 15.72 6.78 6.25
C TYR A 168 16.61 5.59 5.88
N ASN A 169 17.90 5.83 5.61
CA ASN A 169 18.83 4.76 5.24
C ASN A 169 18.99 3.72 6.35
N LYS A 170 19.02 4.16 7.62
CA LYS A 170 19.11 3.26 8.78
C LYS A 170 17.87 2.36 8.92
N VAL A 171 16.66 2.88 8.69
CA VAL A 171 15.44 2.06 8.74
C VAL A 171 15.29 1.17 7.50
N ARG A 172 15.68 1.67 6.32
CA ARG A 172 15.72 0.93 5.04
C ARG A 172 16.62 -0.30 5.13
N GLN A 173 17.85 -0.14 5.63
CA GLN A 173 18.81 -1.23 5.80
C GLN A 173 18.28 -2.31 6.75
N ARG A 174 17.64 -1.89 7.86
CA ARG A 174 17.00 -2.83 8.79
C ARG A 174 15.87 -3.60 8.12
N PHE A 175 15.06 -2.95 7.30
CA PHE A 175 13.99 -3.59 6.53
C PHE A 175 14.53 -4.60 5.49
N ASP A 176 15.58 -4.25 4.74
CA ASP A 176 16.21 -5.17 3.77
C ASP A 176 16.80 -6.40 4.46
N SER A 177 17.55 -6.20 5.54
CA SER A 177 18.20 -7.31 6.26
C SER A 177 17.18 -8.35 6.76
N LYS A 178 16.00 -7.91 7.23
CA LYS A 178 14.91 -8.80 7.62
C LYS A 178 14.31 -9.53 6.41
N SER A 179 14.13 -8.83 5.29
CA SER A 179 13.58 -9.42 4.06
C SER A 179 14.50 -10.51 3.49
N ILE A 180 15.82 -10.27 3.51
CA ILE A 180 16.83 -11.26 3.11
C ILE A 180 16.80 -12.48 4.04
N GLN A 181 16.74 -12.28 5.36
CA GLN A 181 16.65 -13.40 6.31
C GLN A 181 15.38 -14.25 6.16
N LEU A 182 14.27 -13.65 5.72
CA LEU A 182 13.03 -14.37 5.42
C LEU A 182 13.12 -15.14 4.10
N ALA A 183 13.86 -14.63 3.10
CA ALA A 183 14.05 -15.29 1.81
C ALA A 183 15.04 -16.46 1.86
N LEU A 184 15.94 -16.49 2.85
CA LEU A 184 16.94 -17.56 3.06
C LEU A 184 16.45 -18.71 3.95
N LYS A 185 15.21 -18.65 4.44
CA LYS A 185 14.57 -19.70 5.26
C LYS A 185 13.52 -20.45 4.44
#